data_AF-A0A6N9PZV6-F1
#
_entry.id   AF-A0A6N9PZV6-F1
#
_cell.length_a   1.000
_cell.length_b   1.000
_cell.length_c   1.000
_cell.angle_alpha   90.00
_cell.angle_beta   90.00
_cell.angle_gamma   90.00
#
_symmetry.space_group_name_H-M   'P 1'
#
loop_
_entity.id
_entity.type
_entity.pdbx_description
1 polymer ?
#
loop_
_entity_poly.entity_id
_entity_poly.type
_entity_poly.pdbx_seq_one_letter_code
_entity_poly.pdbx_strand_id
1 'polypeptide(L)'
;MHSKNISAIEELIQLEERLLSITYVTPFKKAELARYFRLKGDYYIHTKRVEEGINFYLEAAKRYGKVDLIARESECLKFIMDLYTNNKEMIDVSTIEKLGNNLDYKVNTSE
;
A
#
# COMPACT_ATOMS: atom_id res chain seq x y z
N MET A 1 9.41 12.53 -11.83
CA MET A 1 10.26 12.42 -10.62
C MET A 1 11.71 12.54 -11.05
N HIS A 2 12.56 13.30 -10.35
CA HIS A 2 13.98 13.46 -10.75
C HIS A 2 14.80 12.21 -10.35
N SER A 3 15.80 11.83 -11.15
CA SER A 3 16.62 10.60 -10.94
C SER A 3 17.31 10.54 -9.58
N LYS A 4 17.75 11.68 -9.04
CA LYS A 4 18.31 11.78 -7.67
C LYS A 4 17.34 11.34 -6.57
N ASN A 5 16.04 11.54 -6.75
CA ASN A 5 15.04 11.15 -5.74
C ASN A 5 14.78 9.64 -5.75
N ILE A 6 15.00 8.97 -6.89
CA ILE A 6 14.84 7.51 -7.00
C ILE A 6 15.94 6.80 -6.22
N SER A 7 17.21 7.17 -6.43
CA SER A 7 18.35 6.58 -5.72
C SER A 7 18.25 6.74 -4.20
N ALA A 8 17.80 7.90 -3.71
CA ALA A 8 17.60 8.10 -2.27
C ALA A 8 16.47 7.22 -1.69
N ILE A 9 15.41 6.95 -2.47
CA ILE A 9 14.34 6.05 -2.06
C ILE A 9 14.83 4.60 -2.03
N GLU A 10 15.64 4.19 -3.00
CA GLU A 10 16.24 2.85 -3.02
C GLU A 10 17.10 2.60 -1.78
N GLU A 11 17.93 3.57 -1.38
CA GLU A 11 18.71 3.48 -0.13
C GLU A 11 17.81 3.29 1.10
N LEU A 12 16.69 4.02 1.19
CA LEU A 12 15.71 3.86 2.26
C LEU A 12 15.03 2.49 2.25
N ILE A 13 14.78 1.92 1.07
CA ILE A 13 14.22 0.57 0.91
C ILE A 13 15.22 -0.50 1.36
N GLN A 14 16.52 -0.31 1.12
CA GLN A 14 17.55 -1.25 1.63
C GLN A 14 17.61 -1.30 3.17
N LEU A 15 17.11 -0.25 3.85
CA LEU A 15 17.01 -0.19 5.31
C LEU A 15 15.68 -0.74 5.84
N GLU A 16 14.82 -1.30 4.98
CA GLU A 16 13.47 -1.73 5.35
C GLU A 16 13.49 -2.80 6.46
N GLU A 17 14.38 -3.79 6.40
CA GLU A 17 14.47 -4.82 7.45
C GLU A 17 14.69 -4.21 8.84
N ARG A 18 15.54 -3.18 8.91
CA ARG A 18 15.81 -2.44 10.14
C ARG A 18 14.62 -1.56 10.56
N LEU A 19 13.86 -1.04 9.60
CA LEU A 19 12.65 -0.27 9.88
C LEU A 19 11.54 -1.18 10.42
N LEU A 20 11.37 -2.37 9.83
CA LEU A 20 10.36 -3.35 10.20
C LEU A 20 10.66 -4.09 11.52
N SER A 21 11.92 -4.10 11.98
CA SER A 21 12.29 -4.68 13.28
C SER A 21 11.91 -3.80 14.48
N ILE A 22 11.52 -2.54 14.24
CA ILE A 22 11.09 -1.63 15.30
C ILE A 22 9.65 -1.95 15.71
N THR A 23 9.37 -1.93 17.01
CA THR A 23 8.00 -2.08 17.51
C THR A 23 7.20 -0.77 17.39
N TYR A 24 6.12 -0.81 16.60
CA TYR A 24 5.19 0.31 16.42
C TYR A 24 3.99 0.18 17.36
N VAL A 25 4.09 0.79 18.54
CA VAL A 25 3.08 0.62 19.60
C VAL A 25 1.88 1.55 19.47
N THR A 26 2.08 2.81 19.06
CA THR A 26 0.98 3.79 19.00
C THR A 26 0.23 3.71 17.67
N PRO A 27 -1.08 4.01 17.63
CA PRO A 27 -1.83 4.12 16.38
C PRO A 27 -1.17 5.07 15.38
N PHE A 28 -0.66 6.21 15.85
CA PHE A 28 0.11 7.15 15.03
C PHE A 28 1.33 6.49 14.37
N LYS A 29 2.14 5.77 15.14
CA LYS A 29 3.34 5.08 14.63
C LYS A 29 2.96 3.98 13.63
N LYS A 30 1.90 3.21 13.90
CA LYS A 30 1.38 2.18 12.97
C LYS A 30 0.89 2.82 11.66
N ALA A 31 0.24 3.98 11.73
CA ALA A 31 -0.18 4.74 10.56
C ALA A 31 1.00 5.26 9.73
N GLU A 32 2.09 5.68 10.36
CA GLU A 32 3.31 6.08 9.65
C GLU A 32 3.96 4.89 8.91
N LEU A 33 3.91 3.69 9.50
CA LEU A 33 4.35 2.49 8.80
C LEU A 33 3.44 2.17 7.60
N ALA A 34 2.11 2.34 7.72
CA ALA A 34 1.20 2.22 6.59
C ALA A 34 1.52 3.26 5.48
N ARG A 35 1.84 4.50 5.87
CA ARG A 35 2.28 5.55 4.94
C ARG A 35 3.55 5.19 4.20
N TYR A 36 4.52 4.58 4.89
CA TYR A 36 5.73 4.05 4.25
C TYR A 36 5.39 3.05 3.14
N PHE A 37 4.53 2.06 3.40
CA PHE A 37 4.11 1.10 2.38
C PHE A 37 3.39 1.77 1.19
N ARG A 38 2.56 2.79 1.44
CA ARG A 38 1.92 3.56 0.37
C ARG A 38 2.96 4.24 -0.54
N LEU A 39 3.94 4.93 0.06
CA LEU A 39 5.01 5.61 -0.67
C LEU A 39 5.93 4.64 -1.41
N LYS A 40 6.17 3.46 -0.83
CA LYS A 40 6.84 2.37 -1.53
C LYS A 40 6.01 1.94 -2.74
N GLY A 41 4.70 1.79 -2.60
CA GLY A 41 3.79 1.55 -3.72
C GLY A 41 3.96 2.56 -4.87
N ASP A 42 3.96 3.85 -4.54
CA ASP A 42 4.19 4.94 -5.51
C ASP A 42 5.52 4.79 -6.25
N TYR A 43 6.58 4.46 -5.51
CA TYR A 43 7.91 4.24 -6.08
C TYR A 43 7.93 3.11 -7.12
N TYR A 44 7.36 1.95 -6.80
CA TYR A 44 7.33 0.81 -7.70
C TYR A 44 6.46 1.08 -8.95
N ILE A 45 5.33 1.77 -8.81
CA ILE A 45 4.52 2.20 -9.96
C ILE A 45 5.30 3.17 -10.85
N HIS A 46 5.99 4.15 -10.26
CA HIS A 46 6.77 5.12 -11.01
C HIS A 46 7.94 4.47 -11.78
N THR A 47 8.49 3.39 -11.24
CA THR A 47 9.55 2.57 -11.86
C THR A 47 9.01 1.44 -12.74
N LYS A 48 7.73 1.52 -13.15
CA LYS A 48 7.06 0.57 -14.07
C LYS A 48 6.86 -0.84 -13.51
N ARG A 49 7.01 -1.04 -12.21
CA ARG A 49 6.74 -2.29 -11.48
C ARG A 49 5.34 -2.24 -10.86
N VAL A 50 4.33 -2.15 -11.71
CA VAL A 50 2.95 -1.80 -11.30
C VAL A 50 2.37 -2.82 -10.32
N GLU A 51 2.48 -4.13 -10.60
CA GLU A 51 1.95 -5.17 -9.72
C GLU A 51 2.55 -5.14 -8.31
N GLU A 52 3.86 -4.91 -8.20
CA GLU A 52 4.53 -4.78 -6.92
C GLU A 52 4.05 -3.55 -6.16
N GLY A 53 3.86 -2.43 -6.87
CA GLY A 53 3.31 -1.23 -6.27
C GLY A 53 1.88 -1.41 -5.77
N ILE A 54 1.04 -2.15 -6.50
CA ILE A 54 -0.32 -2.53 -6.07
C ILE A 54 -0.28 -3.36 -4.79
N ASN A 55 0.61 -4.36 -4.71
CA ASN A 55 0.76 -5.17 -3.50
C ASN A 55 1.13 -4.31 -2.27
N PHE A 56 2.00 -3.30 -2.44
CA PHE A 56 2.32 -2.37 -1.35
C PHE A 56 1.18 -1.41 -1.00
N TYR A 57 0.38 -0.99 -1.97
CA TYR A 57 -0.85 -0.22 -1.72
C TYR A 57 -1.91 -1.04 -0.94
N LEU A 58 -2.05 -2.33 -1.26
CA LEU A 58 -2.92 -3.25 -0.50
C LEU A 58 -2.42 -3.44 0.94
N GLU A 59 -1.11 -3.59 1.14
CA GLU A 59 -0.52 -3.69 2.48
C GLU A 59 -0.72 -2.39 3.29
N ALA A 60 -0.60 -1.22 2.64
CA ALA A 60 -0.91 0.06 3.26
C ALA A 60 -2.38 0.15 3.68
N ALA A 61 -3.31 -0.23 2.80
CA ALA A 61 -4.74 -0.24 3.08
C ALA A 61 -5.05 -1.13 4.30
N LYS A 62 -4.55 -2.38 4.30
CA LYS A 62 -4.69 -3.32 5.42
C LYS A 62 -4.19 -2.73 6.74
N ARG A 63 -3.05 -2.02 6.73
CA ARG A 63 -2.49 -1.41 7.94
C ARG A 63 -3.28 -0.20 8.43
N TYR A 64 -3.79 0.63 7.52
CA TYR A 64 -4.69 1.73 7.88
C TYR A 64 -6.00 1.23 8.49
N GLY A 65 -6.57 0.16 7.95
CA GLY A 65 -7.77 -0.48 8.50
C GLY A 65 -7.56 -0.99 9.93
N LYS A 66 -6.39 -1.55 10.26
CA LYS A 66 -6.02 -2.00 11.62
C LYS A 66 -5.93 -0.89 12.68
N VAL A 67 -5.96 0.38 12.28
CA VAL A 67 -5.93 1.54 13.19
C VAL A 67 -7.09 2.51 12.92
N ASP A 68 -8.17 2.01 12.33
CA ASP A 68 -9.42 2.73 12.04
C ASP A 68 -9.25 4.00 11.18
N LEU A 69 -8.18 4.08 10.40
CA LEU A 69 -7.96 5.17 9.44
C LEU A 69 -8.63 4.86 8.10
N ILE A 70 -9.94 4.66 8.14
CA ILE A 70 -10.77 4.17 7.02
C ILE A 70 -10.64 5.06 5.77
N ALA A 71 -10.58 6.39 5.95
CA ALA A 71 -10.40 7.30 4.82
C ALA A 71 -9.11 7.02 4.04
N ARG A 72 -7.99 6.76 4.73
CA ARG A 72 -6.69 6.46 4.11
C ARG A 72 -6.64 5.07 3.48
N GLU A 73 -7.32 4.11 4.09
CA GLU A 73 -7.53 2.80 3.49
C GLU A 73 -8.29 2.91 2.17
N SER A 74 -9.44 3.59 2.18
CA SER A 74 -10.26 3.81 0.99
C SER A 74 -9.53 4.58 -0.11
N GLU A 75 -8.70 5.56 0.25
CA GLU A 75 -7.81 6.25 -0.71
C GLU A 75 -6.87 5.26 -1.42
N CYS A 76 -6.29 4.31 -0.69
CA CYS A 76 -5.39 3.31 -1.27
C CYS A 76 -6.13 2.38 -2.24
N LEU A 77 -7.31 1.88 -1.84
CA LEU A 77 -8.14 1.01 -2.68
C LEU A 77 -8.66 1.74 -3.91
N LYS A 78 -9.13 2.98 -3.74
CA LYS A 78 -9.58 3.82 -4.85
C LYS A 78 -8.45 4.06 -5.84
N PHE A 79 -7.23 4.35 -5.37
CA PHE A 79 -6.08 4.53 -6.25
C PHE A 79 -5.77 3.29 -7.08
N ILE A 80 -5.84 2.08 -6.48
CA ILE A 80 -5.70 0.82 -7.24
C ILE A 80 -6.76 0.74 -8.34
N MET A 81 -8.04 1.02 -8.02
CA MET A 81 -9.12 1.01 -9.02
C MET A 81 -8.88 2.05 -10.13
N ASP A 82 -8.46 3.26 -9.77
CA ASP A 82 -8.18 4.36 -10.70
C ASP A 82 -7.00 4.01 -11.64
N LEU A 83 -6.00 3.25 -11.20
CA LEU A 83 -4.91 2.80 -12.07
C LEU A 83 -5.45 1.95 -13.23
N TYR A 84 -6.33 0.99 -12.94
CA TYR A 84 -6.87 0.10 -13.96
C TYR A 84 -7.88 0.77 -14.88
N THR A 85 -8.76 1.61 -14.32
CA THR A 85 -9.76 2.33 -15.13
C THR A 85 -9.12 3.33 -16.09
N ASN A 86 -8.07 4.03 -15.65
CA ASN A 86 -7.38 5.03 -16.47
C ASN A 86 -6.39 4.42 -17.48
N ASN A 87 -5.73 3.31 -17.15
CA ASN A 87 -4.78 2.67 -18.06
C ASN A 87 -5.47 1.78 -19.12
N LYS A 88 -6.78 1.52 -19.01
CA LYS A 88 -7.55 0.59 -19.86
C LYS A 88 -6.93 -0.82 -19.93
N GLU A 89 -6.07 -1.16 -18.97
CA GLU A 89 -5.48 -2.48 -18.85
C GLU A 89 -6.50 -3.43 -18.23
N MET A 90 -6.51 -4.66 -18.71
CA MET A 90 -7.38 -5.70 -18.17
C MET A 90 -6.97 -5.96 -16.72
N ILE A 91 -7.91 -5.79 -15.79
CA ILE A 91 -7.67 -6.14 -14.39
C ILE A 91 -7.45 -7.64 -14.32
N ASP A 92 -6.30 -8.03 -13.78
CA ASP A 92 -6.05 -9.44 -13.50
C ASP A 92 -6.95 -9.93 -12.36
N VAL A 93 -7.51 -11.14 -12.53
CA VAL A 93 -8.46 -11.73 -11.57
C VAL A 93 -7.84 -11.84 -10.17
N SER A 94 -6.53 -12.10 -10.07
CA SER A 94 -5.87 -12.20 -8.76
C SER A 94 -5.89 -10.87 -7.99
N THR A 95 -5.93 -9.74 -8.69
CA THR A 95 -6.05 -8.42 -8.04
C THR A 95 -7.47 -8.19 -7.53
N ILE A 96 -8.48 -8.66 -8.25
CA ILE A 96 -9.88 -8.63 -7.80
C ILE A 96 -10.05 -9.50 -6.54
N GLU A 97 -9.47 -10.70 -6.52
CA GLU A 97 -9.50 -11.59 -5.35
C GLU A 97 -8.82 -10.96 -4.14
N LYS A 98 -7.67 -10.30 -4.33
CA LYS A 98 -6.98 -9.57 -3.25
C LYS A 98 -7.81 -8.40 -2.71
N LEU A 99 -8.52 -7.68 -3.58
CA LEU A 99 -9.43 -6.60 -3.16
C LEU A 99 -10.61 -7.15 -2.37
N GLY A 100 -11.27 -8.21 -2.87
CA GLY A 100 -12.36 -8.89 -2.19
C GLY A 100 -11.97 -9.37 -0.80
N ASN A 101 -10.83 -10.06 -0.68
CA ASN A 101 -10.31 -10.53 0.61
C ASN A 101 -10.07 -9.38 1.60
N ASN A 102 -9.53 -8.24 1.16
CA ASN A 102 -9.31 -7.09 2.05
C ASN A 102 -10.63 -6.46 2.54
N LEU A 103 -11.69 -6.52 1.73
CA LEU A 103 -13.02 -6.06 2.12
C LEU A 103 -13.70 -7.04 3.09
N ASP A 104 -13.51 -8.34 2.91
CA ASP A 104 -14.07 -9.39 3.79
C ASP A 104 -13.46 -9.40 5.20
N TYR A 105 -12.21 -8.97 5.38
CA TYR A 105 -11.60 -8.82 6.73
C TYR A 105 -12.43 -7.90 7.66
N LYS A 106 -13.26 -7.00 7.13
CA LYS A 106 -14.14 -6.12 7.91
C LYS A 106 -15.47 -6.77 8.31
N VAL A 107 -15.98 -7.70 7.52
CA VAL A 107 -17.26 -8.38 7.81
C VAL A 107 -17.13 -9.31 9.02
N ASN A 108 -15.97 -9.95 9.18
CA ASN A 108 -15.74 -10.96 10.22
C ASN A 108 -15.12 -10.44 11.52
N THR A 109 -14.85 -9.14 11.64
CA THR A 109 -14.28 -8.52 12.87
C THR A 109 -15.27 -7.60 13.59
N SER A 110 -16.54 -7.61 13.16
CA SER A 110 -17.62 -6.78 13.69
C SER A 110 -18.55 -7.53 14.69
N GLU A 111 -18.12 -8.67 15.24
CA GLU A 111 -18.81 -9.39 16.33
C GLU A 111 -18.20 -9.10 17.70
#